data_AF-J3N2A3-F1
#
_entry.id   AF-J3N2A3-F1
#
_cell.length_a   1.000
_cell.length_b   1.000
_cell.length_c   1.000
_cell.angle_alpha   90.00
_cell.angle_beta   90.00
_cell.angle_gamma   90.00
#
_symmetry.space_group_name_H-M   'P 1'
#
loop_
_entity.id
_entity.type
_entity.pdbx_description
1 polymer ?
#
loop_
_entity_poly.entity_id
_entity_poly.type
_entity_poly.pdbx_seq_one_letter_code
_entity_poly.pdbx_strand_id
1 'polypeptide(L)' 'SEVPADVAWFGNAAGDAVGSVDVRRGAPGSSIDFMLEAWFHRELPGGGGGGGGAIDITALIVNLNGATD' A
#
# COMPACT_ATOMS: atom_id res chain seq x y z
N SER A 1 10.88 6.83 5.56
CA SER A 1 10.30 6.14 4.40
C SER A 1 11.41 5.90 3.41
N GLU A 2 11.53 4.69 2.90
CA GLU A 2 12.44 4.31 1.80
C GLU A 2 11.81 4.51 0.42
N VAL A 3 10.55 4.96 0.37
CA VAL A 3 9.76 5.04 -0.87
C VAL A 3 9.94 6.41 -1.52
N PRO A 4 10.31 6.48 -2.81
CA PRO A 4 10.30 7.73 -3.58
C PRO A 4 8.91 8.36 -3.61
N ALA A 5 8.84 9.69 -3.69
CA ALA A 5 7.56 10.42 -3.56
C ALA A 5 6.53 10.05 -4.64
N ASP A 6 6.98 9.75 -5.86
CA ASP A 6 6.17 9.32 -7.01
C ASP A 6 5.67 7.87 -6.90
N VAL A 7 6.23 7.10 -5.95
CA VAL A 7 5.78 5.75 -5.61
C VAL A 7 4.96 5.76 -4.32
N ALA A 8 5.23 6.68 -3.39
CA ALA A 8 4.52 6.76 -2.11
C ALA A 8 3.03 7.09 -2.29
N TRP A 9 2.69 7.80 -3.36
CA TRP A 9 1.34 8.08 -3.79
C TRP A 9 1.21 7.85 -5.29
N PHE A 10 0.26 7.01 -5.69
CA PHE A 10 0.04 6.73 -7.10
C PHE A 10 -1.44 6.64 -7.42
N GLY A 11 -1.79 7.01 -8.64
CA GLY A 11 -3.14 6.90 -9.17
C GLY A 11 -3.07 6.77 -10.69
N ASN A 12 -4.17 6.32 -11.29
CA ASN A 12 -4.24 6.22 -12.74
C ASN A 12 -4.84 7.49 -13.37
N ALA A 13 -4.62 7.66 -14.67
CA ALA A 13 -5.09 8.83 -15.40
C ALA A 13 -6.63 8.92 -15.51
N ALA A 14 -7.33 7.79 -15.39
CA ALA A 14 -8.80 7.75 -15.41
C ALA A 14 -9.43 8.29 -14.11
N GLY A 15 -8.65 8.37 -13.02
CA GLY A 15 -9.12 8.85 -11.72
C GLY A 15 -9.97 7.83 -10.94
N ASP A 16 -10.09 6.58 -11.42
CA ASP A 16 -10.90 5.53 -10.81
C ASP A 16 -10.08 4.62 -9.87
N ALA A 17 -8.76 4.84 -9.76
CA ALA A 17 -7.89 4.06 -8.89
C ALA A 17 -6.79 4.93 -8.25
N VAL A 18 -6.57 4.72 -6.96
CA VAL A 18 -5.57 5.45 -6.16
C VAL A 18 -5.02 4.55 -5.06
N GLY A 19 -3.76 4.77 -4.68
CA GLY A 19 -3.14 4.03 -3.61
C GLY A 19 -1.92 4.73 -3.04
N SER A 20 -1.45 4.16 -1.93
CA SER A 20 -0.24 4.59 -1.25
C SER A 20 0.52 3.40 -0.75
N VAL A 21 1.84 3.55 -0.70
CA VAL A 21 2.73 2.58 -0.11
C VAL A 21 3.82 3.30 0.67
N ASP A 22 4.12 2.79 1.86
CA ASP A 22 5.27 3.18 2.65
C ASP A 22 6.08 1.94 3.03
N VAL A 23 7.40 2.09 2.99
CA VAL A 23 8.36 1.07 3.41
C VAL A 23 9.30 1.70 4.41
N ARG A 24 9.45 1.06 5.56
CA ARG A 24 10.38 1.48 6.61
C ARG A 24 11.27 0.32 6.99
N ARG A 25 12.59 0.54 7.04
CA ARG A 25 13.54 -0.46 7.54
C ARG A 25 13.50 -0.50 9.06
N GLY A 26 13.82 -1.66 9.62
CA GLY A 26 14.11 -1.76 11.05
C GLY A 26 15.30 -0.88 11.45
N ALA A 27 15.28 -0.37 12.67
CA ALA A 27 16.43 0.33 13.23
C ALA A 27 17.61 -0.66 13.43
N PRO A 28 18.87 -0.18 13.49
CA PRO A 28 20.01 -1.03 13.79
C PRO A 28 19.80 -1.85 15.08
N GLY A 29 20.02 -3.17 15.01
CA GLY A 29 19.79 -4.10 16.11
C GLY A 29 18.35 -4.59 16.29
N SER A 30 17.40 -4.12 15.47
CA SER A 30 16.03 -4.66 15.42
C SER A 30 15.98 -6.01 14.69
N SER A 31 15.06 -6.89 15.10
CA SER A 31 14.70 -8.10 14.35
C SER A 31 13.78 -7.81 13.15
N ILE A 32 13.30 -6.57 12.99
CA ILE A 32 12.54 -6.17 11.80
C ILE A 32 13.51 -5.95 10.64
N ASP A 33 13.29 -6.62 9.52
CA ASP A 33 13.98 -6.28 8.27
C ASP A 33 13.34 -5.02 7.67
N PHE A 34 12.03 -5.12 7.36
CA PHE A 34 11.24 -4.00 6.91
C PHE A 34 9.76 -4.16 7.24
N MET A 35 9.08 -3.03 7.27
CA MET A 35 7.64 -2.90 7.37
C MET A 35 7.11 -2.29 6.06
N LEU A 36 6.04 -2.88 5.53
CA LEU A 36 5.27 -2.42 4.38
C LEU A 36 3.88 -2.01 4.86
N GLU A 37 3.55 -0.73 4.70
CA GLU A 37 2.21 -0.18 4.87
C GLU A 37 1.67 0.11 3.47
N ALA A 38 0.49 -0.40 3.13
CA ALA A 38 -0.10 -0.14 1.83
C ALA A 38 -1.60 -0.02 1.92
N TRP A 39 -2.16 0.86 1.08
CA TRP A 39 -3.58 0.88 0.81
C TRP A 39 -3.86 1.16 -0.66
N PHE A 40 -4.99 0.64 -1.13
CA PHE A 40 -5.42 0.77 -2.51
C PHE A 40 -6.95 0.87 -2.57
N HIS A 41 -7.43 1.84 -3.32
CA HIS A 41 -8.83 2.06 -3.64
C HIS A 41 -9.04 1.98 -5.15
N ARG A 42 -10.13 1.35 -5.58
CA ARG A 42 -10.57 1.35 -6.96
C ARG A 42 -12.08 1.31 -7.09
N GLU A 43 -12.64 2.23 -7.87
CA GLU A 43 -14.01 2.14 -8.36
C GLU A 43 -14.11 1.04 -9.42
N LEU A 44 -15.12 0.17 -9.29
CA LEU A 44 -15.34 -0.91 -10.25
C LEU A 44 -16.13 -0.42 -11.47
N PRO A 45 -15.79 -0.88 -12.69
CA PRO A 45 -16.60 -0.61 -13.88
C PRO A 45 -18.03 -1.13 -13.69
N GLY A 46 -19.04 -0.31 -14.04
CA GLY A 46 -20.46 -0.71 -13.94
C GLY A 46 -21.42 0.36 -13.42
N GLY A 47 -20.94 1.56 -13.10
CA GLY A 47 -21.73 2.67 -12.52
C GLY A 47 -22.63 3.44 -13.49
N GLY A 48 -23.36 2.77 -14.38
CA GLY A 48 -24.51 3.37 -15.06
C GLY A 48 -25.72 3.37 -14.13
N GLY A 49 -25.82 4.35 -13.23
CA GLY A 49 -26.96 4.49 -12.30
C GLY A 49 -26.71 3.95 -10.89
N GLY A 50 -25.88 4.63 -10.11
CA GLY A 50 -25.91 4.59 -8.63
C GLY A 50 -25.51 3.30 -7.91
N GLY A 51 -24.96 2.28 -8.59
CA GLY A 51 -24.66 0.97 -8.00
C GLY A 51 -23.26 0.40 -8.27
N GLY A 52 -22.26 1.23 -8.61
CA GLY A 52 -20.88 0.78 -8.75
C GLY A 52 -20.26 0.47 -7.38
N GLY A 53 -19.69 -0.72 -7.21
CA GLY A 53 -18.93 -1.08 -6.01
C GLY A 53 -17.49 -0.54 -6.07
N ALA A 54 -16.77 -0.68 -4.96
CA ALA A 54 -15.34 -0.38 -4.89
C ALA A 54 -14.56 -1.57 -4.33
N ILE A 55 -13.28 -1.62 -4.68
CA ILE A 55 -12.28 -2.46 -4.02
C ILE A 55 -11.45 -1.55 -3.12
N ASP A 56 -11.47 -1.85 -1.83
CA ASP A 56 -10.61 -1.23 -0.83
C ASP A 56 -9.71 -2.29 -0.19
N ILE A 57 -8.41 -2.09 -0.25
CA ILE A 57 -7.40 -2.95 0.36
C ILE A 57 -6.58 -2.09 1.31
N THR A 58 -6.41 -2.57 2.54
CA THR A 58 -5.45 -2.02 3.50
C THR A 58 -4.63 -3.16 4.06
N ALA A 59 -3.31 -3.02 4.00
CA ALA A 59 -2.38 -4.04 4.46
C ALA A 59 -1.25 -3.42 5.28
N LEU A 60 -0.88 -4.13 6.35
CA LEU A 60 0.35 -3.91 7.10
C LEU A 60 1.08 -5.25 7.16
N ILE A 61 2.29 -5.27 6.62
CA ILE A 61 3.14 -6.46 6.59
C ILE A 61 4.46 -6.11 7.27
N VAL A 62 4.85 -6.88 8.27
CA VAL A 62 6.13 -6.74 8.96
C VAL A 62 6.95 -7.99 8.69
N ASN A 63 8.09 -7.83 8.05
CA ASN A 63 9.03 -8.93 7.80
C ASN A 63 10.14 -8.88 8.85
N LEU A 64 10.40 -10.04 9.46
CA LEU A 64 11.48 -10.21 10.42
C LEU A 64 12.71 -10.75 9.70
N ASN A 65 13.90 -10.39 10.19
CA ASN A 65 15.17 -10.91 9.70
C ASN A 65 15.54 -12.22 10.42
N GLY A 66 16.58 -12.89 9.94
CA GLY A 66 17.04 -14.17 10.48
C GLY A 66 17.66 -14.13 11.89
N ALA A 67 17.59 -13.00 12.60
CA ALA A 67 17.95 -12.94 14.02
C ALA A 67 16.85 -13.49 14.94
N THR A 68 15.68 -13.84 14.39
CA THR A 68 14.57 -14.49 15.10
C THR A 68 13.99 -15.63 14.25
N ASP A 69 13.45 -16.66 14.92
CA ASP A 69 12.77 -17.83 14.34
C ASP A 69 11.26 -17.56 14.18
#